data_AF-A0A5A7S126-F1
#
_entry.id   AF-A0A5A7S126-F1
#
_cell.length_a   1.000
_cell.length_b   1.000
_cell.length_c   1.000
_cell.angle_alpha   90.00
_cell.angle_beta   90.00
_cell.angle_gamma   90.00
#
_symmetry.space_group_name_H-M   'P 1'
#
loop_
_entity.id
_entity.type
_entity.pdbx_description
1 polymer ?
#
loop_
_entity_poly.entity_id
_entity_poly.type
_entity_poly.pdbx_seq_one_letter_code
_entity_poly.pdbx_strand_id
1 'polypeptide(L)'
;MELKKIRGIGIVYEKKLFNAGVTTAEELILTDSDEIASKTGIKKERIEKWKNEARNIVEYKKAEIAEDISRISFIEFLDGKAKVRIKGIWHDSIVFSGDFGEAKEKAQAYKIAVYKGKKPKLWFNGKWYENIPYKMKEKGLFEKLKEWWEK
;
A
#
# COMPACT_ATOMS: atom_id res chain seq x y z
N MET A 1 -11.32 3.75 7.36
CA MET A 1 -11.88 5.04 6.91
C MET A 1 -13.27 5.22 7.53
N GLU A 2 -13.66 6.42 7.95
CA GLU A 2 -14.97 6.66 8.62
C GLU A 2 -16.16 6.55 7.64
N LEU A 3 -17.29 6.01 8.13
CA LEU A 3 -18.50 5.77 7.33
C LEU A 3 -19.18 7.05 6.86
N LYS A 4 -19.18 8.12 7.68
CA LYS A 4 -19.78 9.43 7.33
C LYS A 4 -19.22 10.08 6.06
N LYS A 5 -18.07 9.61 5.56
CA LYS A 5 -17.48 10.08 4.30
C LYS A 5 -18.16 9.48 3.08
N ILE A 6 -18.94 8.41 3.24
CA ILE A 6 -19.69 7.77 2.17
C ILE A 6 -20.98 8.56 1.93
N ARG A 7 -21.19 9.00 0.68
CA ARG A 7 -22.37 9.80 0.32
C ARG A 7 -23.65 9.04 0.65
N GLY A 8 -24.53 9.68 1.43
CA GLY A 8 -25.82 9.12 1.84
C GLY A 8 -25.80 8.35 3.17
N ILE A 9 -24.65 8.20 3.84
CA ILE A 9 -24.57 7.76 5.23
C ILE A 9 -24.53 8.99 6.14
N GLY A 10 -25.69 9.36 6.68
CA GLY A 10 -25.79 10.34 7.76
C GLY A 10 -25.65 9.69 9.14
N ILE A 11 -25.61 10.52 10.19
CA ILE A 11 -25.41 10.09 11.59
C ILE A 11 -26.36 8.95 12.05
N VAL A 12 -27.60 8.95 11.56
CA VAL A 12 -28.60 7.92 11.87
C VAL A 12 -28.19 6.55 11.30
N TYR A 13 -27.73 6.51 10.04
CA TYR A 13 -27.30 5.28 9.40
C TYR A 13 -25.95 4.82 9.90
N GLU A 14 -25.04 5.76 10.17
CA GLU A 14 -23.75 5.47 10.82
C GLU A 14 -23.97 4.77 12.17
N LYS A 15 -24.86 5.30 13.02
CA LYS A 15 -25.16 4.66 14.32
C LYS A 15 -25.76 3.26 14.17
N LYS A 16 -26.62 3.04 13.18
CA LYS A 16 -27.19 1.71 12.89
C LYS A 16 -26.12 0.72 12.44
N LEU A 17 -25.23 1.14 11.55
CA LEU A 17 -24.10 0.32 11.08
C LEU A 17 -23.12 0.03 12.21
N PHE A 18 -22.81 1.03 13.03
CA PHE A 18 -21.97 0.88 14.21
C PHE A 18 -22.54 -0.15 15.18
N ASN A 19 -23.84 -0.07 15.49
CA ASN A 19 -24.53 -1.05 16.33
C ASN A 19 -24.56 -2.47 15.72
N ALA A 20 -24.44 -2.59 14.40
CA ALA A 20 -24.32 -3.86 13.69
C ALA A 20 -22.87 -4.37 13.60
N GLY A 21 -21.90 -3.66 14.20
CA GLY A 21 -20.49 -4.03 14.22
C GLY A 21 -19.68 -3.47 13.04
N VAL A 22 -20.28 -2.60 12.21
CA VAL A 22 -19.60 -1.97 11.07
C VAL A 22 -19.22 -0.55 11.44
N THR A 23 -17.92 -0.31 11.61
CA THR A 23 -17.37 0.98 12.06
C THR A 23 -16.54 1.68 10.98
N THR A 24 -16.05 0.93 9.99
CA THR A 24 -15.23 1.46 8.91
C THR A 24 -15.79 1.16 7.52
N ALA A 25 -15.41 1.99 6.53
CA ALA A 25 -15.75 1.76 5.13
C ALA A 25 -15.21 0.41 4.61
N GLU A 26 -14.03 0.01 5.08
CA GLU A 26 -13.40 -1.27 4.76
C GLU A 26 -14.19 -2.45 5.33
N GLU A 27 -14.65 -2.36 6.57
CA GLU A 27 -15.57 -3.36 7.17
C GLU A 27 -16.89 -3.43 6.41
N LEU A 28 -17.46 -2.28 6.02
CA LEU A 28 -18.71 -2.24 5.24
C LEU A 28 -18.57 -2.99 3.91
N ILE A 29 -17.43 -2.87 3.23
CA ILE A 29 -17.15 -3.57 1.97
C ILE A 29 -17.12 -5.09 2.17
N LEU A 30 -16.53 -5.55 3.27
CA LEU A 30 -16.28 -6.97 3.56
C LEU A 30 -17.50 -7.68 4.15
N THR A 31 -18.35 -6.95 4.88
CA THR A 31 -19.52 -7.54 5.58
C THR A 31 -20.62 -7.91 4.59
N ASP A 32 -21.35 -8.99 4.87
CA ASP A 32 -22.47 -9.43 4.04
C ASP A 32 -23.65 -8.45 4.09
N SER A 33 -24.27 -8.19 2.93
CA SER A 33 -25.30 -7.17 2.81
C SER A 33 -26.66 -7.63 3.31
N ASP A 34 -26.96 -8.93 3.24
CA ASP A 34 -28.18 -9.51 3.80
C ASP A 34 -28.12 -9.52 5.33
N GLU A 35 -26.95 -9.79 5.89
CA GLU A 35 -26.70 -9.73 7.33
C GLU A 35 -26.89 -8.30 7.87
N ILE A 36 -26.29 -7.29 7.22
CA ILE A 36 -26.47 -5.88 7.61
C ILE A 36 -27.94 -5.48 7.48
N ALA A 37 -28.59 -5.83 6.37
CA ALA A 37 -29.99 -5.48 6.14
C ALA A 37 -30.88 -6.01 7.26
N SER A 38 -30.68 -7.28 7.64
CA SER A 38 -31.43 -7.95 8.71
C SER A 38 -31.19 -7.31 10.08
N LYS A 39 -29.94 -6.99 10.42
CA LYS A 39 -29.59 -6.37 11.72
C LYS A 39 -30.02 -4.91 11.86
N THR A 40 -30.02 -4.15 10.76
CA THR A 40 -30.20 -2.69 10.80
C THR A 40 -31.58 -2.21 10.31
N GLY A 41 -32.32 -3.09 9.62
CA GLY A 41 -33.54 -2.75 8.90
C GLY A 41 -33.31 -1.84 7.69
N ILE A 42 -32.06 -1.70 7.22
CA ILE A 42 -31.72 -0.91 6.04
C ILE A 42 -31.93 -1.77 4.80
N LYS A 43 -32.55 -1.20 3.77
CA LYS A 43 -32.74 -1.89 2.49
C LYS A 43 -31.41 -2.33 1.88
N LYS A 44 -31.32 -3.59 1.43
CA LYS A 44 -30.12 -4.18 0.84
C LYS A 44 -29.58 -3.35 -0.32
N GLU A 45 -30.44 -2.83 -1.19
CA GLU A 45 -30.04 -2.04 -2.35
C GLU A 45 -29.30 -0.76 -1.94
N ARG A 46 -29.63 -0.21 -0.77
CA ARG A 46 -28.95 0.96 -0.22
C ARG A 46 -27.59 0.59 0.36
N ILE A 47 -27.50 -0.54 1.05
CA ILE A 47 -26.24 -1.08 1.56
C ILE A 47 -25.27 -1.35 0.40
N GLU A 48 -25.73 -1.98 -0.67
CA GLU A 48 -24.91 -2.24 -1.87
C GLU A 48 -24.41 -0.95 -2.52
N LYS A 49 -25.26 0.09 -2.62
CA LYS A 49 -24.83 1.40 -3.10
C LYS A 49 -23.72 1.98 -2.24
N TRP A 50 -23.85 1.91 -0.92
CA TRP A 50 -22.79 2.37 -0.01
C TRP A 50 -21.53 1.52 -0.07
N LYS A 51 -21.64 0.20 -0.28
CA LYS A 51 -20.48 -0.67 -0.49
C LYS A 51 -19.72 -0.29 -1.76
N ASN A 52 -20.43 -0.03 -2.85
CA ASN A 52 -19.80 0.45 -4.09
C ASN A 52 -19.13 1.81 -3.91
N GLU A 53 -19.80 2.75 -3.25
CA GLU A 53 -19.22 4.07 -2.96
C GLU A 53 -18.00 3.93 -2.02
N ALA A 54 -18.09 3.09 -1.00
CA ALA A 54 -16.97 2.78 -0.11
C ALA A 54 -15.78 2.20 -0.88
N ARG A 55 -16.00 1.27 -1.82
CA ARG A 55 -14.93 0.72 -2.68
C ARG A 55 -14.25 1.83 -3.46
N ASN A 56 -15.00 2.69 -4.13
CA ASN A 56 -14.46 3.80 -4.92
C ASN A 56 -13.62 4.75 -4.06
N ILE A 57 -14.12 5.16 -2.89
CA ILE A 57 -13.39 6.08 -2.00
C ILE A 57 -12.14 5.40 -1.43
N VAL A 58 -12.23 4.13 -1.03
CA VAL A 58 -11.09 3.35 -0.51
C VAL A 58 -10.03 3.16 -1.61
N GLU A 59 -10.42 2.85 -2.84
CA GLU A 59 -9.51 2.72 -3.98
C GLU A 59 -8.86 4.06 -4.33
N TYR A 60 -9.65 5.13 -4.45
CA TYR A 60 -9.14 6.47 -4.71
C TYR A 60 -8.13 6.90 -3.64
N LYS A 61 -8.47 6.74 -2.36
CA LYS A 61 -7.55 7.07 -1.25
C LYS A 61 -6.31 6.17 -1.28
N LYS A 62 -6.44 4.89 -1.63
CA LYS A 62 -5.29 3.99 -1.79
C LYS A 62 -4.38 4.43 -2.94
N ALA A 63 -4.95 4.99 -4.00
CA ALA A 63 -4.22 5.54 -5.16
C ALA A 63 -3.55 6.88 -4.81
N GLU A 64 -4.25 7.80 -4.14
CA GLU A 64 -3.70 9.07 -3.63
C GLU A 64 -2.53 8.82 -2.68
N ILE A 65 -2.69 7.95 -1.69
CA ILE A 65 -1.58 7.55 -0.78
C ILE A 65 -0.44 6.92 -1.58
N ALA A 66 -0.74 6.11 -2.59
CA ALA A 66 0.31 5.50 -3.41
C ALA A 66 1.09 6.56 -4.20
N GLU A 67 0.38 7.50 -4.82
CA GLU A 67 0.99 8.61 -5.55
C GLU A 67 1.82 9.51 -4.62
N ASP A 68 1.32 9.83 -3.44
CA ASP A 68 2.07 10.57 -2.42
C ASP A 68 3.38 9.86 -2.06
N ILE A 69 3.32 8.55 -1.80
CA ILE A 69 4.52 7.76 -1.53
C ILE A 69 5.46 7.76 -2.74
N SER A 70 4.96 7.54 -3.96
CA SER A 70 5.77 7.57 -5.18
C SER A 70 6.44 8.94 -5.40
N ARG A 71 5.79 10.05 -5.04
CA ARG A 71 6.35 11.41 -5.17
C ARG A 71 7.39 11.74 -4.12
N ILE A 72 7.21 11.27 -2.89
CA ILE A 72 8.11 11.60 -1.77
C ILE A 72 9.18 10.54 -1.51
N SER A 73 9.19 9.46 -2.30
CA SER A 73 10.16 8.39 -2.15
C SER A 73 11.02 8.14 -3.38
N PHE A 74 12.21 7.59 -3.14
CA PHE A 74 13.19 7.30 -4.17
C PHE A 74 14.00 6.07 -3.78
N ILE A 75 14.24 5.15 -4.71
CA ILE A 75 15.03 3.93 -4.48
C ILE A 75 16.41 4.06 -5.14
N GLU A 76 17.48 3.89 -4.38
CA GLU A 76 18.84 3.77 -4.91
C GLU A 76 19.34 2.34 -4.74
N PHE A 77 19.59 1.65 -5.86
CA PHE A 77 20.28 0.36 -5.85
C PHE A 77 21.78 0.58 -5.99
N LEU A 78 22.56 -0.06 -5.11
CA LEU A 78 24.02 -0.07 -5.14
C LEU A 78 24.51 -1.45 -4.71
N ASP A 79 25.21 -2.14 -5.60
CA ASP A 79 25.92 -3.39 -5.32
C ASP A 79 25.05 -4.46 -4.60
N GLY A 80 23.88 -4.75 -5.18
CA GLY A 80 22.92 -5.71 -4.63
C GLY A 80 22.12 -5.21 -3.42
N LYS A 81 22.47 -4.07 -2.83
CA LYS A 81 21.73 -3.41 -1.76
C LYS A 81 20.80 -2.33 -2.32
N ALA A 82 19.84 -1.91 -1.51
CA ALA A 82 19.03 -0.74 -1.78
C ALA A 82 18.95 0.17 -0.56
N LYS A 83 18.89 1.47 -0.83
CA LYS A 83 18.47 2.49 0.13
C LYS A 83 17.22 3.16 -0.38
N VAL A 84 16.31 3.49 0.53
CA VAL A 84 15.06 4.15 0.20
C VAL A 84 15.05 5.50 0.87
N ARG A 85 14.92 6.56 0.08
CA ARG A 85 14.63 7.90 0.58
C ARG A 85 13.13 8.03 0.74
N ILE A 86 12.62 8.44 1.89
CA ILE A 86 11.20 8.76 2.10
C ILE A 86 11.14 10.11 2.81
N LYS A 87 10.38 11.07 2.27
CA LYS A 87 10.30 12.45 2.81
C LYS A 87 11.67 13.07 3.08
N GLY A 88 12.63 12.81 2.19
CA GLY A 88 13.98 13.35 2.30
C GLY A 88 14.97 12.52 3.11
N ILE A 89 14.50 11.58 3.94
CA ILE A 89 15.33 10.78 4.86
C ILE A 89 15.69 9.44 4.24
N TRP A 90 16.96 9.02 4.34
CA TRP A 90 17.44 7.74 3.84
C TRP A 90 17.25 6.62 4.86
N HIS A 91 16.79 5.48 4.37
CA HIS A 91 16.60 4.25 5.13
C HIS A 91 17.26 3.08 4.43
N ASP A 92 17.85 2.18 5.21
CA ASP A 92 18.27 0.88 4.70
C ASP A 92 17.06 0.00 4.42
N SER A 93 17.16 -0.87 3.43
CA SER A 93 16.10 -1.79 3.07
C SER A 93 16.63 -3.17 2.72
N ILE A 94 15.78 -4.17 2.95
CA ILE A 94 16.01 -5.52 2.43
C ILE A 94 15.65 -5.55 0.95
N VAL A 95 16.48 -6.19 0.15
CA VAL A 95 16.23 -6.37 -1.28
C VAL A 95 15.77 -7.80 -1.55
N PHE A 96 14.60 -7.92 -2.16
CA PHE A 96 14.08 -9.16 -2.74
C PHE A 96 14.25 -9.14 -4.26
N SER A 97 14.51 -10.29 -4.85
CA SER A 97 14.59 -10.49 -6.30
C SER A 97 14.04 -11.87 -6.65
N GLY A 98 13.72 -12.12 -7.92
CA GLY A 98 13.14 -13.39 -8.36
C GLY A 98 11.61 -13.33 -8.36
N ASP A 99 10.94 -14.29 -7.73
CA ASP A 99 9.48 -14.31 -7.68
C ASP A 99 8.91 -13.23 -6.74
N PHE A 100 7.94 -12.47 -7.23
CA PHE A 100 7.32 -11.41 -6.43
C PHE A 100 6.32 -11.95 -5.40
N GLY A 101 5.71 -13.11 -5.64
CA GLY A 101 4.81 -13.76 -4.69
C GLY A 101 5.52 -14.07 -3.38
N GLU A 102 6.69 -14.71 -3.44
CA GLU A 102 7.53 -14.94 -2.25
C GLU A 102 7.94 -13.65 -1.53
N ALA A 103 8.31 -12.63 -2.31
CA ALA A 103 8.71 -11.34 -1.76
C ALA A 103 7.56 -10.67 -0.97
N LYS A 104 6.30 -10.84 -1.40
CA LYS A 104 5.14 -10.27 -0.71
C LYS A 104 4.98 -10.79 0.72
N GLU A 105 5.21 -12.08 0.92
CA GLU A 105 5.08 -12.69 2.24
C GLU A 105 6.26 -12.33 3.12
N LYS A 106 7.49 -12.49 2.61
CA LYS A 106 8.73 -12.22 3.36
C LYS A 106 8.88 -10.77 3.77
N ALA A 107 8.41 -9.82 2.96
CA ALA A 107 8.52 -8.39 3.27
C ALA A 107 7.75 -7.97 4.52
N GLN A 108 6.71 -8.71 4.92
CA GLN A 108 5.92 -8.39 6.12
C GLN A 108 6.75 -8.41 7.42
N ALA A 109 7.87 -9.14 7.44
CA ALA A 109 8.80 -9.16 8.57
C ALA A 109 9.66 -7.89 8.70
N TYR A 110 9.60 -6.98 7.72
CA TYR A 110 10.48 -5.81 7.64
C TYR A 110 9.70 -4.50 7.58
N LYS A 111 10.28 -3.44 8.16
CA LYS A 111 9.70 -2.08 8.10
C LYS A 111 9.78 -1.49 6.69
N ILE A 112 10.88 -1.75 5.99
CA ILE A 112 11.16 -1.27 4.64
C ILE A 112 11.83 -2.41 3.86
N ALA A 113 11.27 -2.73 2.71
CA ALA A 113 11.88 -3.64 1.76
C ALA A 113 11.66 -3.16 0.33
N VAL A 114 12.50 -3.64 -0.57
CA VAL A 114 12.46 -3.30 -1.99
C VAL A 114 12.42 -4.60 -2.78
N TYR A 115 11.50 -4.69 -3.72
CA TYR A 115 11.52 -5.74 -4.72
C TYR A 115 12.22 -5.22 -5.98
N LYS A 116 13.34 -5.85 -6.35
CA LYS A 116 14.11 -5.57 -7.55
C LYS A 116 13.56 -6.41 -8.71
N GLY A 117 12.75 -5.78 -9.54
CA GLY A 117 12.28 -6.32 -10.82
C GLY A 117 12.28 -5.24 -11.91
N LYS A 118 11.70 -5.53 -13.08
CA LYS A 118 11.60 -4.58 -14.21
C LYS A 118 11.00 -3.22 -13.81
N LYS A 119 10.05 -3.25 -12.88
CA LYS A 119 9.53 -2.08 -12.16
C LYS A 119 9.77 -2.32 -10.66
N PRO A 120 10.75 -1.65 -10.04
CA PRO A 120 10.98 -1.76 -8.62
C PRO A 120 9.74 -1.39 -7.81
N LYS A 121 9.55 -2.07 -6.68
CA LYS A 121 8.46 -1.80 -5.74
C LYS A 121 9.02 -1.57 -4.35
N LEU A 122 8.34 -0.70 -3.60
CA LEU A 122 8.70 -0.36 -2.22
C LEU A 122 7.66 -0.95 -1.27
N TRP A 123 8.10 -1.78 -0.33
CA TRP A 123 7.31 -2.15 0.83
C TRP A 123 7.53 -1.12 1.93
N PHE A 124 6.46 -0.50 2.39
CA PHE A 124 6.48 0.44 3.50
C PHE A 124 5.12 0.45 4.18
N ASN A 125 5.08 0.56 5.51
CA ASN A 125 3.85 0.70 6.28
C ASN A 125 2.76 -0.35 5.94
N GLY A 126 3.16 -1.61 5.79
CA GLY A 126 2.24 -2.72 5.52
C GLY A 126 1.71 -2.81 4.09
N LYS A 127 2.25 -2.04 3.14
CA LYS A 127 1.79 -2.03 1.74
C LYS A 127 2.96 -1.97 0.75
N TRP A 128 2.76 -2.61 -0.40
CA TRP A 128 3.60 -2.42 -1.58
C TRP A 128 3.16 -1.22 -2.40
N TYR A 129 4.13 -0.39 -2.76
CA TYR A 129 3.99 0.78 -3.61
C TYR A 129 4.77 0.59 -4.91
N GLU A 130 4.17 1.03 -6.00
CA GLU A 130 4.72 0.94 -7.35
C GLU A 130 5.06 2.33 -7.89
N ASN A 131 5.65 2.38 -9.09
CA ASN A 131 6.02 3.63 -9.77
C ASN A 131 6.92 4.53 -8.90
N ILE A 132 7.74 3.92 -8.05
CA ILE A 132 8.71 4.65 -7.23
C ILE A 132 9.88 5.03 -8.13
N PRO A 133 10.26 6.32 -8.21
CA PRO A 133 11.48 6.74 -8.89
C PRO A 133 12.68 5.97 -8.35
N TYR A 134 13.54 5.50 -9.24
CA TYR A 134 14.71 4.74 -8.83
C TYR A 134 15.92 5.00 -9.72
N LYS A 135 17.11 4.70 -9.19
CA LYS A 135 18.35 4.58 -9.95
C LYS A 135 19.05 3.27 -9.65
N MET A 136 19.70 2.72 -10.65
CA MET A 136 20.63 1.61 -10.49
C MET A 136 22.05 2.14 -10.72
N LYS A 137 22.89 2.08 -9.68
CA LYS A 137 24.32 2.27 -9.84
C LYS A 137 24.96 0.89 -9.94
N GLU A 138 25.30 0.49 -11.15
CA GLU A 138 26.28 -0.57 -11.33
C GLU A 138 27.66 0.03 -11.05
N LYS A 139 28.50 -0.66 -10.25
CA LYS A 139 29.93 -0.32 -10.21
C LYS A 139 30.44 -0.38 -11.64
N GLY A 140 30.88 0.77 -12.17
CA GLY A 140 31.49 0.82 -13.49
C GLY A 140 32.71 -0.11 -13.53
N LEU A 141 33.02 -0.66 -14.70
CA LEU A 141 34.17 -1.56 -14.91
C LEU A 141 35.46 -1.03 -14.23
N PHE A 142 35.62 0.30 -14.20
CA PHE A 142 36.71 1.03 -13.55
C PHE A 142 36.80 0.87 -12.02
N GLU A 143 35.68 0.86 -11.29
CA GLU A 143 35.71 0.66 -9.83
C GLU A 143 36.09 -0.78 -9.48
N LYS A 144 35.65 -1.75 -10.28
CA LYS A 144 36.08 -3.16 -10.15
C LYS A 144 37.56 -3.36 -10.48
N LEU A 145 38.06 -2.65 -11.50
CA LEU A 145 39.47 -2.67 -11.90
C LEU A 145 40.37 -2.01 -10.84
N LYS A 146 39.93 -0.91 -10.23
CA LYS A 146 40.66 -0.22 -9.16
C LYS A 146 40.85 -1.11 -7.93
N GLU A 147 39.82 -1.84 -7.53
CA GLU A 147 39.89 -2.83 -6.42
C GLU A 147 40.83 -4.02 -6.75
N TRP A 148 41.12 -4.28 -8.02
CA TRP A 148 42.05 -5.33 -8.47
C TRP A 148 43.52 -4.87 -8.47
N TRP A 149 43.77 -3.56 -8.52
CA TRP A 149 45.11 -2.95 -8.55
C TRP A 149 45.61 -2.50 -7.17
N GLU A 150 44.71 -2.35 -6.20
CA GLU A 150 45.03 -2.01 -4.81
C GLU A 150 45.19 -3.26 -3.90
N LYS A 151 45.20 -4.47 -4.49
CA LYS A 151 45.51 -5.76 -3.83
C LYS A 151 46.89 -6.25 -4.23
#